data_AF-A0A1I2EX05-F1
#
_entry.id   AF-A0A1I2EX05-F1
#
_cell.length_a   1.000
_cell.length_b   1.000
_cell.length_c   1.000
_cell.angle_alpha   90.00
_cell.angle_beta   90.00
_cell.angle_gamma   90.00
#
_symmetry.space_group_name_H-M   'P 1'
#
loop_
_entity.id
_entity.type
_entity.pdbx_description
1 polymer ?
#
loop_
_entity_poly.entity_id
_entity_poly.type
_entity_poly.pdbx_seq_one_letter_code
_entity_poly.pdbx_strand_id
1 'polypeptide(L)'
;MKNWQIICSFTYPHEAHQARIYLENSAIHCTLQDEMTVQVYGLYSNALGGVKLLVPEKDFEQARNLLVEGGYIQSNSAAEQAPPVPQVVTTDNKHCPFCQSTNIAKRKDPNLLVVVLYFILGVFFPIFKSGYQCFDCEKQWKPISPKQAEKNRQGE
;
A
#
# COMPACT_ATOMS: atom_id res chain seq x y z
N MET A 1 -16.52 11.86 -35.38
CA MET A 1 -16.06 10.83 -34.42
C MET A 1 -15.97 11.53 -33.07
N LYS A 2 -16.54 10.97 -31.99
CA LYS A 2 -16.43 11.61 -30.66
C LYS A 2 -15.02 11.34 -30.14
N ASN A 3 -14.14 12.35 -30.17
CA ASN A 3 -12.81 12.26 -29.58
C ASN A 3 -12.94 12.33 -28.06
N TRP A 4 -12.49 11.28 -27.39
CA TRP A 4 -12.47 11.17 -25.94
C TRP A 4 -11.03 11.24 -25.46
N GLN A 5 -10.79 11.98 -24.40
CA GLN A 5 -9.47 12.16 -23.82
C GLN A 5 -9.50 11.83 -22.33
N ILE A 6 -8.47 11.14 -21.86
CA ILE A 6 -8.29 10.78 -20.45
C ILE A 6 -7.77 12.02 -19.71
N ILE A 7 -8.46 12.44 -18.65
CA ILE A 7 -7.99 13.54 -17.78
C ILE A 7 -7.13 13.01 -16.64
N CYS A 8 -7.63 11.98 -15.94
CA CYS A 8 -6.98 11.40 -14.78
C CYS A 8 -7.40 9.93 -14.59
N SER A 9 -6.71 9.26 -13.67
CA SER A 9 -6.95 7.87 -13.30
C SER A 9 -7.00 7.71 -11.79
N PHE A 10 -7.90 6.87 -11.30
CA PHE A 10 -8.09 6.61 -9.87
C PHE A 10 -7.76 5.15 -9.54
N THR A 11 -7.19 4.92 -8.35
CA THR A 11 -6.89 3.55 -7.91
C THR A 11 -8.17 2.80 -7.58
N TYR A 12 -9.16 3.49 -7.02
CA TYR A 12 -10.39 2.89 -6.54
C TYR A 12 -11.62 3.38 -7.33
N PRO A 13 -12.58 2.50 -7.67
CA PRO A 13 -13.78 2.88 -8.42
C PRO A 13 -14.60 3.98 -7.74
N HIS A 14 -14.70 3.96 -6.41
CA HIS A 14 -15.50 4.94 -5.67
C HIS A 14 -14.96 6.37 -5.81
N GLU A 15 -13.65 6.57 -5.88
CA GLU A 15 -13.02 7.88 -6.13
C GLU A 15 -13.36 8.38 -7.54
N ALA A 16 -13.29 7.48 -8.52
CA ALA A 16 -13.66 7.79 -9.91
C ALA A 16 -15.13 8.20 -10.03
N HIS A 17 -16.04 7.54 -9.30
CA HIS A 17 -17.45 7.90 -9.26
C HIS A 17 -17.69 9.28 -8.64
N GLN A 18 -16.96 9.64 -7.58
CA GLN A 18 -17.08 10.98 -6.98
C GLN A 18 -16.68 12.07 -7.98
N ALA A 19 -15.53 11.90 -8.65
CA ALA A 19 -15.06 12.83 -9.68
C ALA A 19 -16.03 12.91 -10.87
N ARG A 20 -16.60 11.77 -11.29
CA ARG A 20 -17.62 11.70 -12.34
C ARG A 20 -18.87 12.49 -11.98
N ILE A 21 -19.44 12.24 -10.79
CA ILE A 21 -20.64 12.94 -10.30
C ILE A 21 -20.38 14.45 -10.22
N TYR A 22 -19.19 14.83 -9.76
CA TYR A 22 -18.79 16.23 -9.69
C TYR A 22 -18.78 16.91 -11.07
N LEU A 23 -18.21 16.27 -12.09
CA LEU A 23 -18.25 16.78 -13.47
C LEU A 23 -19.66 16.79 -14.08
N GLU A 24 -20.44 15.73 -13.86
CA GLU A 24 -21.81 15.63 -14.35
C GLU A 24 -22.71 16.73 -13.74
N ASN A 25 -22.51 17.07 -12.46
CA ASN A 25 -23.19 18.19 -11.79
C ASN A 25 -22.83 19.55 -12.41
N SER A 26 -21.65 19.68 -13.00
CA SER A 26 -21.23 20.86 -13.77
C SER A 26 -21.62 20.78 -15.26
N ALA A 27 -22.54 19.88 -15.62
CA ALA A 27 -23.02 19.64 -16.99
C ALA A 27 -21.93 19.19 -17.99
N ILE A 28 -20.84 18.60 -17.50
CA ILE A 28 -19.78 18.01 -18.33
C ILE A 28 -20.04 16.52 -18.49
N HIS A 29 -20.15 16.07 -19.74
CA HIS A 29 -20.31 14.66 -20.04
C HIS A 29 -18.98 13.94 -19.86
N CYS A 30 -18.97 12.87 -19.06
CA CYS A 30 -17.78 12.06 -18.82
C CYS A 30 -18.13 10.57 -18.80
N THR A 31 -17.13 9.72 -19.00
CA THR A 31 -17.27 8.27 -18.93
C THR A 31 -16.07 7.64 -18.21
N LEU A 32 -16.28 6.49 -17.59
CA LEU A 32 -15.23 5.74 -16.90
C LEU A 32 -14.82 4.53 -17.73
N GLN A 33 -13.52 4.35 -17.89
CA GLN A 33 -12.93 3.15 -18.51
C GLN A 33 -12.27 2.30 -17.43
N ASP A 34 -12.31 0.98 -17.62
CA ASP A 34 -11.74 -0.04 -16.72
C ASP A 34 -12.43 -0.18 -15.35
N GLU A 35 -13.54 0.55 -15.10
CA GLU A 35 -14.32 0.54 -13.84
C GLU A 35 -14.73 -0.88 -13.42
N MET A 36 -15.44 -1.61 -14.29
CA MET A 36 -15.96 -2.95 -13.97
C MET A 36 -14.83 -3.93 -13.70
N THR A 37 -13.75 -3.86 -14.48
CA THR A 37 -12.60 -4.76 -14.33
C THR A 37 -11.89 -4.53 -13.00
N VAL A 38 -11.65 -3.27 -12.63
CA VAL A 38 -11.04 -2.92 -11.34
C VAL A 38 -11.99 -3.24 -10.17
N GLN A 39 -13.30 -3.09 -10.35
CA GLN A 39 -14.30 -3.44 -9.33
C GLN A 39 -14.32 -4.94 -9.04
N VAL A 40 -14.24 -5.79 -10.07
CA VAL A 40 -14.21 -7.25 -9.91
C VAL A 40 -12.82 -7.74 -9.48
N TYR A 41 -11.76 -7.15 -10.04
CA TYR A 41 -10.37 -7.55 -9.85
C TYR A 41 -9.52 -6.38 -9.33
N GLY A 42 -9.71 -5.98 -8.07
CA GLY A 42 -9.03 -4.81 -7.49
C GLY A 42 -7.50 -4.79 -7.61
N LEU A 43 -6.85 -5.97 -7.60
CA LEU A 43 -5.39 -6.08 -7.78
C LEU A 43 -4.91 -5.68 -9.19
N TYR A 44 -5.81 -5.62 -10.18
CA TYR A 44 -5.50 -5.26 -11.55
C TYR A 44 -5.43 -3.73 -11.77
N SER A 45 -5.85 -2.91 -10.79
CA SER A 45 -5.77 -1.45 -10.86
C SER A 45 -4.37 -0.96 -11.26
N ASN A 46 -3.32 -1.52 -10.63
CA ASN A 46 -1.94 -1.16 -10.94
C ASN A 46 -1.51 -1.54 -12.37
N ALA A 47 -2.02 -2.64 -12.91
CA ALA A 47 -1.66 -3.12 -14.26
C ALA A 47 -2.42 -2.36 -15.37
N LEU A 48 -3.64 -1.90 -15.08
CA LEU A 48 -4.48 -1.16 -16.02
C LEU A 48 -4.26 0.36 -15.96
N GLY A 49 -3.54 0.83 -14.93
CA GLY A 49 -3.34 2.25 -14.65
C GLY A 49 -4.55 2.91 -13.98
N GLY A 50 -5.33 2.13 -13.22
CA GLY A 50 -6.53 2.60 -12.52
C GLY A 50 -7.77 2.72 -13.40
N VAL A 51 -8.85 3.20 -12.78
CA VAL A 51 -10.10 3.58 -13.46
C VAL A 51 -9.89 4.95 -14.11
N LYS A 52 -9.96 5.01 -15.43
CA LYS A 52 -9.68 6.24 -16.21
C LYS A 52 -10.95 7.05 -16.41
N LEU A 53 -10.87 8.35 -16.15
CA LEU A 53 -11.96 9.30 -16.39
C LEU A 53 -11.74 10.01 -17.73
N LEU A 54 -12.68 9.81 -18.65
CA LEU A 54 -12.63 10.36 -20.00
C LEU A 54 -13.69 11.45 -20.19
N VAL A 55 -13.31 12.49 -20.92
CA VAL A 55 -14.22 13.56 -21.37
C VAL A 55 -14.08 13.80 -22.87
N PRO A 56 -15.10 14.41 -23.51
CA PRO A 56 -14.95 14.95 -24.85
C PRO A 56 -13.80 15.96 -24.92
N GLU A 57 -13.02 15.92 -26.00
CA GLU A 57 -11.88 16.83 -26.22
C GLU A 57 -12.25 18.31 -26.08
N LYS A 58 -13.45 18.69 -26.53
CA LYS A 58 -13.99 20.06 -26.42
C LYS A 58 -14.15 20.55 -24.96
N ASP A 59 -14.34 19.64 -24.01
CA ASP A 59 -14.65 19.96 -22.62
C ASP A 59 -13.43 19.66 -21.70
N PHE A 60 -12.29 19.26 -22.28
CA PHE A 60 -11.10 18.80 -21.56
C PHE A 60 -10.53 19.86 -20.60
N GLU A 61 -10.28 21.06 -21.10
CA GLU A 61 -9.71 22.16 -20.31
C GLU A 61 -10.65 22.60 -19.18
N GLN A 62 -11.95 22.68 -19.47
CA GLN A 62 -12.96 23.04 -18.48
C GLN A 62 -13.06 21.97 -17.39
N ALA A 63 -13.09 20.68 -17.77
CA ALA A 63 -13.15 19.56 -16.84
C ALA A 63 -11.90 19.48 -15.96
N ARG A 64 -10.71 19.71 -16.53
CA ARG A 64 -9.45 19.74 -15.77
C ARG A 64 -9.49 20.83 -14.70
N ASN A 65 -9.92 22.04 -15.06
CA ASN A 65 -9.98 23.15 -14.11
C ASN A 65 -10.95 22.87 -12.95
N LEU A 66 -12.13 22.32 -13.26
CA LEU A 66 -13.10 21.93 -12.23
C LEU A 66 -12.54 20.85 -11.31
N LEU A 67 -11.88 19.82 -11.85
CA LEU A 67 -11.30 18.75 -11.02
C LEU A 67 -10.16 19.25 -10.12
N VAL A 68 -9.40 20.27 -10.57
CA VAL A 68 -8.42 20.95 -9.73
C VAL A 68 -9.10 21.76 -8.62
N GLU A 69 -10.16 22.52 -8.96
CA GLU A 69 -10.95 23.28 -7.98
C GLU A 69 -11.61 22.36 -6.94
N GLY A 70 -12.11 21.20 -7.35
CA GLY A 70 -12.69 20.18 -6.49
C GLY A 70 -11.66 19.35 -5.70
N GLY A 71 -10.35 19.59 -5.89
CA GLY A 71 -9.28 18.89 -5.18
C GLY A 71 -9.06 17.43 -5.60
N TYR A 72 -9.65 16.99 -6.73
CA TYR A 72 -9.48 15.64 -7.27
C TYR A 72 -8.13 15.46 -7.98
N ILE A 73 -7.57 16.54 -8.52
CA ILE A 73 -6.28 16.56 -9.22
C ILE A 73 -5.43 17.70 -8.66
N GLN A 74 -4.14 17.44 -8.42
CA GLN A 74 -3.19 18.50 -8.09
C GLN A 74 -2.64 19.13 -9.38
N SER A 75 -2.57 20.46 -9.42
CA SER A 75 -2.06 21.23 -10.57
C SER A 75 -0.60 20.92 -10.94
N ASN A 76 0.15 20.30 -10.03
CA ASN A 76 1.49 19.77 -10.26
C ASN A 76 1.42 18.29 -10.65
N SER A 77 1.13 17.99 -11.91
CA SER A 77 1.18 16.62 -12.44
C SER A 77 2.14 16.53 -13.63
N ALA A 78 3.43 16.75 -13.36
CA ALA A 78 4.46 15.92 -13.98
C ALA A 78 4.60 14.68 -13.10
N ALA A 79 4.58 13.51 -13.75
CA ALA A 79 4.61 12.17 -13.19
C ALA A 79 5.40 11.99 -11.89
N GLU A 80 4.76 11.38 -10.89
CA GLU A 80 5.27 10.29 -10.03
C GLU A 80 4.51 10.29 -8.69
N GLN A 81 3.40 9.57 -8.67
CA GLN A 81 2.85 9.06 -7.42
C GLN A 81 3.50 7.69 -7.17
N ALA A 82 4.72 7.72 -6.65
CA ALA A 82 5.19 6.59 -5.85
C ALA A 82 4.28 6.50 -4.60
N PRO A 83 3.80 5.31 -4.23
CA PRO A 83 2.93 5.16 -3.08
C PRO A 83 3.63 5.70 -1.82
N PRO A 84 2.88 6.28 -0.86
CA PRO A 84 3.43 6.66 0.42
C PRO A 84 4.03 5.43 1.08
N VAL A 85 5.36 5.36 1.11
CA VAL A 85 6.11 4.36 1.85
C VAL A 85 5.67 4.51 3.31
N PRO A 86 5.08 3.48 3.95
CA PRO A 86 4.81 3.56 5.37
C PRO A 86 6.13 3.86 6.06
N GLN A 87 6.18 4.94 6.83
CA GLN A 87 7.34 5.23 7.66
C GLN A 87 7.46 4.08 8.67
N VAL A 88 8.31 3.11 8.33
CA VAL A 88 8.73 2.06 9.24
C VAL A 88 9.50 2.79 10.33
N VAL A 89 8.84 3.04 11.45
CA VAL A 89 9.50 3.39 12.70
C VAL A 89 10.40 2.21 13.05
N THR A 90 11.65 2.26 12.62
CA THR A 90 12.67 1.32 13.04
C THR A 90 12.94 1.61 14.50
N THR A 91 12.32 0.84 15.39
CA THR A 91 12.91 0.67 16.72
C THR A 91 14.30 0.07 16.49
N ASP A 92 15.31 0.84 16.86
CA ASP A 92 16.71 0.52 16.70
C ASP A 92 17.09 -0.70 17.57
N ASN A 93 16.77 -1.89 17.06
CA ASN A 93 17.09 -3.19 17.68
C ASN A 93 18.45 -3.71 17.20
N LYS A 94 19.46 -2.84 17.05
CA LYS A 94 20.80 -3.23 16.60
C LYS A 94 21.70 -3.79 17.70
N HIS A 95 21.27 -3.74 18.97
CA HIS A 95 22.06 -4.18 20.12
C HIS A 95 21.35 -5.29 20.91
N CYS A 96 22.13 -6.27 21.36
CA CYS A 96 21.65 -7.38 22.16
C CYS A 96 21.26 -6.85 23.56
N PRO A 97 20.06 -7.15 24.08
CA PRO A 97 19.63 -6.63 25.39
C PRO A 97 20.37 -7.26 26.58
N PHE A 98 21.19 -8.29 26.35
CA PHE A 98 21.88 -9.03 27.41
C PHE A 98 23.38 -8.77 27.49
N CYS A 99 24.02 -8.43 26.38
CA CYS A 99 25.46 -8.21 26.30
C CYS A 99 25.85 -6.98 25.48
N GLN A 100 24.86 -6.23 24.97
CA GLN A 100 25.02 -5.01 24.16
C GLN A 100 25.82 -5.17 22.86
N SER A 101 26.13 -6.40 22.45
CA SER A 101 26.85 -6.60 21.21
C SER A 101 25.98 -6.35 19.99
N THR A 102 26.64 -6.01 18.88
CA THR A 102 26.03 -5.75 17.57
C THR A 102 25.94 -7.01 16.69
N ASN A 103 26.50 -8.14 17.16
CA ASN A 103 26.59 -9.39 16.41
C ASN A 103 25.33 -10.27 16.60
N ILE A 104 24.24 -9.83 15.98
CA ILE A 104 22.91 -10.44 16.12
C ILE A 104 22.40 -10.88 14.75
N ALA A 105 21.95 -12.13 14.62
CA ALA A 105 21.22 -12.61 13.45
C ALA A 105 19.75 -12.87 13.75
N LYS A 106 18.91 -12.64 12.73
CA LYS A 106 17.53 -13.13 12.70
C LYS A 106 17.56 -14.59 12.27
N ARG A 107 17.17 -15.49 13.17
CA ARG A 107 17.01 -16.92 12.85
C ARG A 107 15.74 -17.12 12.02
N LYS A 108 15.88 -17.78 10.87
CA LYS A 108 14.76 -18.22 10.04
C LYS A 108 15.08 -19.62 9.52
N ASP A 109 15.21 -20.58 10.44
CA ASP A 109 15.43 -21.98 10.12
C ASP A 109 14.11 -22.73 10.24
N PRO A 110 13.28 -22.75 9.18
CA PRO A 110 12.14 -23.64 9.16
C PRO A 110 12.66 -25.08 9.13
N ASN A 111 12.24 -25.89 10.08
CA ASN A 111 12.52 -27.33 10.06
C ASN A 111 11.93 -27.93 8.77
N LEU A 112 12.67 -28.79 8.08
CA LEU A 112 12.25 -29.44 6.83
C LEU A 112 10.85 -30.07 6.96
N LEU A 113 10.54 -30.68 8.10
CA LEU A 113 9.21 -31.24 8.37
C LEU A 113 8.11 -30.17 8.34
N VAL A 114 8.38 -28.98 8.88
CA VAL A 114 7.45 -27.84 8.88
C VAL A 114 7.24 -27.30 7.47
N VAL A 115 8.29 -27.29 6.63
CA VAL A 115 8.18 -26.90 5.20
C VAL A 115 7.30 -27.89 4.44
N VAL A 116 7.52 -29.19 4.64
CA VAL A 116 6.73 -30.26 3.99
C VAL A 116 5.28 -30.22 4.46
N LEU A 117 5.04 -30.04 5.75
CA LEU A 117 3.70 -29.92 6.33
C LEU A 117 2.94 -28.71 5.77
N TYR A 118 3.61 -27.57 5.61
CA TYR A 118 3.03 -26.36 5.02
C TYR A 118 2.60 -26.56 3.56
N PHE A 119 3.41 -27.29 2.77
CA PHE A 119 3.10 -27.58 1.37
C PHE A 119 1.90 -28.54 1.24
N ILE A 120 1.72 -29.46 2.19
CA ILE A 120 0.65 -30.47 2.18
C ILE A 120 -0.66 -29.95 2.78
N LEU A 121 -0.64 -29.26 3.92
CA LEU A 121 -1.85 -28.84 4.66
C LEU A 121 -2.35 -27.43 4.32
N GLY A 122 -1.61 -26.69 3.50
CA GLY A 122 -2.12 -25.47 2.89
C GLY A 122 -2.15 -24.23 3.80
N VAL A 123 -1.86 -23.10 3.15
CA VAL A 123 -2.53 -21.78 3.10
C VAL A 123 -3.30 -21.24 4.33
N PHE A 124 -3.84 -22.07 5.22
CA PHE A 124 -4.67 -21.66 6.34
C PHE A 124 -3.90 -21.14 7.57
N PHE A 125 -2.60 -21.46 7.74
CA PHE A 125 -1.86 -21.03 8.94
C PHE A 125 -0.38 -20.68 8.67
N PRO A 126 -0.03 -19.41 8.42
CA PRO A 126 1.35 -18.95 8.34
C PRO A 126 1.97 -18.83 9.75
N ILE A 127 2.36 -19.95 10.36
CA ILE A 127 3.04 -19.96 11.67
C ILE A 127 4.55 -19.83 11.46
N PHE A 128 5.00 -18.64 11.07
CA PHE A 128 6.43 -18.31 11.06
C PHE A 128 6.81 -17.66 12.39
N LYS A 129 7.61 -18.35 13.21
CA LYS A 129 8.16 -17.77 14.44
C LYS A 129 9.47 -17.07 14.11
N SER A 130 9.52 -15.74 14.27
CA SER A 130 10.75 -14.95 14.14
C SER A 130 11.40 -14.77 15.52
N GLY A 131 12.73 -14.89 15.56
CA GLY A 131 13.54 -14.71 16.78
C GLY A 131 14.91 -14.15 16.43
N TYR A 132 15.52 -13.46 17.39
CA TYR A 132 16.89 -12.98 17.32
C TYR A 132 17.81 -13.91 18.11
N GLN A 133 19.01 -14.14 17.59
CA GLN A 133 20.09 -14.85 18.26
C GLN A 133 21.33 -13.96 18.25
N CYS A 134 21.94 -13.76 19.42
CA CYS A 134 23.24 -13.12 19.54
C CYS A 134 24.34 -14.18 19.43
N PHE A 135 25.41 -13.90 18.69
CA PHE A 135 26.55 -14.84 18.55
C PHE A 135 27.59 -14.72 19.66
N ASP A 136 27.69 -13.56 20.33
CA ASP A 136 28.69 -13.39 21.40
C ASP A 136 28.24 -13.95 22.76
N CYS A 137 26.94 -13.87 23.08
CA CYS A 137 26.39 -14.39 24.34
C CYS A 137 25.48 -15.61 24.18
N GLU A 138 25.27 -16.07 22.94
CA GLU A 138 24.44 -17.22 22.57
C GLU A 138 22.96 -17.16 23.02
N LYS A 139 22.48 -16.03 23.54
CA LYS A 139 21.09 -15.87 23.99
C LYS A 139 20.13 -15.64 22.83
N GLN A 140 18.90 -16.15 23.00
CA GLN A 140 17.81 -16.05 22.05
C GLN A 140 16.64 -15.24 22.63
N TRP A 141 16.06 -14.33 21.84
CA TRP A 141 14.88 -13.54 22.26
C TRP A 141 13.90 -13.26 21.11
N LYS A 142 12.65 -12.97 21.48
CA LYS A 142 11.59 -12.61 20.53
C LYS A 142 11.59 -11.10 20.27
N PRO A 143 11.18 -10.65 19.06
CA PRO A 143 10.93 -9.23 18.83
C PRO A 143 9.89 -8.72 19.84
N ILE A 144 10.24 -7.66 20.57
CA ILE A 144 9.34 -7.00 21.52
C ILE A 144 8.29 -6.26 20.69
N SER A 145 7.00 -6.51 20.96
CA SER A 145 5.93 -5.78 20.28
C SER A 145 5.91 -4.30 20.71
N PRO A 146 5.46 -3.35 19.87
CA PRO A 146 5.40 -1.93 20.24
C PRO A 146 4.64 -1.69 21.56
N LYS A 147 3.55 -2.44 21.77
CA LYS A 147 2.73 -2.40 23.00
C LYS A 147 3.48 -2.82 24.27
N GLN A 148 4.49 -3.69 24.15
CA GLN A 148 5.32 -4.11 25.28
C GLN A 148 6.46 -3.12 25.57
N ALA A 149 6.96 -2.43 24.54
CA ALA A 149 7.99 -1.41 24.71
C ALA A 149 7.49 -0.18 25.50
N GLU A 150 6.21 0.18 25.34
CA GLU A 150 5.59 1.32 26.02
C GLU A 150 5.28 1.00 27.50
N LYS A 151 4.84 -0.22 27.81
CA LYS A 151 4.62 -0.69 29.19
C LYS A 151 5.91 -0.73 30.01
N ASN A 152 7.05 -1.03 29.39
CA ASN A 152 8.36 -1.08 30.06
C ASN A 152 8.96 0.30 30.36
N ARG A 153 8.41 1.40 29.81
CA ARG A 153 8.84 2.78 30.16
C ARG A 153 8.06 3.38 31.32
N GLN A 154 6.90 2.82 31.67
CA GLN A 154 6.01 3.35 32.72
C GLN A 154 6.12 2.57 34.04
N GLY A 155 7.15 1.75 34.18
CA GLY A 155 7.43 0.96 35.38
C GLY A 155 8.86 1.15 35.85
N GLU A 156 9.17 2.37 36.30
CA GLU A 156 10.15 2.65 37.36
C GLU A 156 9.42 3.42 38.47
#